data_AF-A0A352JSY3-F1
#
_entry.id   AF-A0A352JSY3-F1
#
_cell.length_a   1.000
_cell.length_b   1.000
_cell.length_c   1.000
_cell.angle_alpha   90.00
_cell.angle_beta   90.00
_cell.angle_gamma   90.00
#
_symmetry.space_group_name_H-M   'P 1'
#
loop_
_entity.id
_entity.type
_entity.pdbx_description
1 polymer ?
#
loop_
_entity_poly.entity_id
_entity_poly.type
_entity_poly.pdbx_seq_one_letter_code
_entity_poly.pdbx_strand_id
1 'polypeptide(L)'
;WNMGWMHDTLDYISKDPLYRKFHHGQLTFSIWYAFYENFVLSLSHDEVVYGKGSLLGKMPGDFWQKFANLRALFGYMFGHPGKKLLFMGDEFGQWNEWYHESSLDWHLLQYAPHKGLQEWVRELNYLYKNEKALYEIDFDRPGFEWIDFQDWESSVISFIRKGNSTSDIILVVSNFTPVQRNDYNLGVPRGGFWKEILNSDDERFGG
;
A
#
# COMPACT_ATOMS: atom_id res chain seq x y z
N TRP A 1 15.00 7.90 -5.35
CA TRP A 1 13.89 6.93 -5.30
C TRP A 1 14.31 5.75 -4.44
N ASN A 2 13.39 5.11 -3.72
CA ASN A 2 13.69 3.90 -2.95
C ASN A 2 13.50 2.65 -3.82
N MET A 3 14.52 2.31 -4.61
CA MET A 3 14.49 1.15 -5.50
C MET A 3 14.45 -0.17 -4.72
N GLY A 4 15.09 -0.22 -3.53
CA GLY A 4 15.04 -1.39 -2.65
C GLY A 4 13.62 -1.69 -2.19
N TRP A 5 12.93 -0.68 -1.64
CA TRP A 5 11.51 -0.80 -1.27
C TRP A 5 10.65 -1.24 -2.45
N MET A 6 10.86 -0.68 -3.65
CA MET A 6 10.07 -1.04 -4.83
C MET A 6 10.24 -2.52 -5.19
N HIS A 7 11.50 -2.99 -5.30
CA HIS A 7 11.78 -4.39 -5.63
C HIS A 7 11.24 -5.34 -4.56
N ASP A 8 11.53 -5.07 -3.29
CA ASP A 8 11.09 -5.91 -2.17
C ASP A 8 9.56 -5.99 -2.10
N THR A 9 8.88 -4.86 -2.26
CA THR A 9 7.42 -4.79 -2.15
C THR A 9 6.71 -5.44 -3.33
N LEU A 10 7.17 -5.19 -4.57
CA LEU A 10 6.57 -5.81 -5.75
C LEU A 10 6.83 -7.32 -5.78
N ASP A 11 8.03 -7.77 -5.42
CA ASP A 11 8.33 -9.19 -5.32
C ASP A 11 7.49 -9.87 -4.21
N TYR A 12 7.29 -9.20 -3.08
CA TYR A 12 6.46 -9.72 -1.99
C TYR A 12 4.99 -9.86 -2.40
N ILE A 13 4.37 -8.80 -2.94
CA ILE A 13 2.94 -8.79 -3.23
C ILE A 13 2.58 -9.68 -4.42
N SER A 14 3.53 -9.95 -5.32
CA SER A 14 3.31 -10.85 -6.47
C SER A 14 3.27 -12.34 -6.05
N LYS A 15 3.73 -12.69 -4.85
CA LYS A 15 3.68 -14.07 -4.34
C LYS A 15 2.28 -14.44 -3.90
N ASP A 16 1.91 -15.69 -4.18
CA ASP A 16 0.72 -16.31 -3.61
C ASP A 16 0.68 -16.05 -2.09
N PRO A 17 -0.46 -15.59 -1.54
CA PRO A 17 -0.61 -15.30 -0.11
C PRO A 17 -0.11 -16.40 0.83
N LEU A 18 -0.22 -17.68 0.43
CA LEU A 18 0.24 -18.81 1.23
C LEU A 18 1.75 -18.79 1.48
N TYR A 19 2.53 -18.24 0.54
CA TYR A 19 4.00 -18.22 0.61
C TYR A 19 4.55 -16.91 1.19
N ARG A 20 3.74 -15.86 1.32
CA ARG A 20 4.18 -14.53 1.81
C ARG A 20 4.84 -14.58 3.20
N LYS A 21 4.43 -15.52 4.04
CA LYS A 21 5.02 -15.74 5.37
C LYS A 21 6.53 -16.00 5.34
N PHE A 22 7.04 -16.63 4.29
CA PHE A 22 8.48 -16.91 4.11
C PHE A 22 9.28 -15.68 3.63
N HIS A 23 8.57 -14.60 3.28
CA HIS A 23 9.13 -13.40 2.68
C HIS A 23 8.77 -12.14 3.47
N HIS A 24 8.26 -12.28 4.69
CA HIS A 24 7.79 -11.16 5.51
C HIS A 24 8.86 -10.06 5.70
N GLY A 25 10.14 -10.46 5.75
CA GLY A 25 11.27 -9.55 5.81
C GLY A 25 11.33 -8.51 4.69
N GLN A 26 10.76 -8.79 3.51
CA GLN A 26 10.70 -7.85 2.38
C GLN A 26 9.89 -6.60 2.70
N LEU A 27 8.82 -6.73 3.50
CA LEU A 27 8.04 -5.57 3.95
C LEU A 27 8.80 -4.77 5.01
N THR A 28 9.47 -5.47 5.93
CA THR A 28 10.06 -4.83 7.12
C THR A 28 11.49 -4.33 6.91
N PHE A 29 12.15 -4.70 5.80
CA PHE A 29 13.57 -4.40 5.60
C PHE A 29 13.82 -2.93 5.25
N SER A 30 12.98 -2.34 4.39
CA SER A 30 13.19 -0.98 3.89
C SER A 30 13.22 0.10 4.98
N ILE A 31 12.49 -0.12 6.08
CA ILE A 31 12.40 0.83 7.20
C ILE A 31 13.73 1.03 7.93
N TRP A 32 14.63 0.05 7.88
CA TRP A 32 15.93 0.10 8.58
C TRP A 32 16.83 1.21 8.03
N TYR A 33 16.70 1.51 6.74
CA TYR A 33 17.44 2.56 6.06
C TYR A 33 16.54 3.71 5.55
N ALA A 34 15.22 3.64 5.75
CA ALA A 34 14.26 4.63 5.24
C ALA A 34 14.51 6.07 5.71
N PHE A 35 15.30 6.26 6.77
CA PHE A 35 15.63 7.57 7.36
C PHE A 35 17.09 8.00 7.10
N TYR A 36 17.81 7.30 6.21
CA TYR A 36 19.16 7.69 5.80
C TYR A 36 19.17 8.61 4.58
N GLU A 37 18.06 8.66 3.84
CA GLU A 37 17.89 9.49 2.65
C GLU A 37 16.44 10.00 2.59
N ASN A 38 16.23 11.07 1.82
CA ASN A 38 14.89 11.59 1.55
C ASN A 38 14.23 10.79 0.42
N PHE A 39 13.64 9.65 0.77
CA PHE A 39 13.11 8.72 -0.21
C PHE A 39 11.77 9.14 -0.84
N VAL A 40 11.64 8.80 -2.12
CA VAL A 40 10.37 8.70 -2.85
C VAL A 40 10.13 7.22 -3.13
N LEU A 41 8.99 6.69 -2.66
CA LEU A 41 8.46 5.37 -2.99
C LEU A 41 7.84 5.47 -4.39
N SER A 42 8.47 4.81 -5.36
CA SER A 42 8.17 4.97 -6.78
C SER A 42 7.72 3.65 -7.38
N LEU A 43 6.48 3.63 -7.87
CA LEU A 43 5.97 2.62 -8.80
C LEU A 43 5.88 3.31 -10.16
N SER A 44 6.95 3.22 -10.93
CA SER A 44 7.15 4.01 -12.14
C SER A 44 6.86 3.23 -13.42
N HIS A 45 6.86 3.93 -14.56
CA HIS A 45 6.69 3.33 -15.89
C HIS A 45 7.58 2.11 -16.17
N ASP A 46 8.82 2.11 -15.66
CA ASP A 46 9.77 1.01 -15.87
C ASP A 46 9.31 -0.32 -15.28
N GLU A 47 8.36 -0.31 -14.32
CA GLU A 47 7.89 -1.52 -13.66
C GLU A 47 6.70 -2.20 -14.35
N VAL A 48 6.13 -1.55 -15.38
CA VAL A 48 4.92 -1.99 -16.09
C VAL A 48 5.12 -2.11 -17.60
N VAL A 49 6.34 -2.49 -18.01
CA VAL A 49 6.78 -2.66 -19.40
C VAL A 49 7.70 -3.88 -19.57
N TYR A 50 8.08 -4.19 -20.81
CA TYR A 50 9.09 -5.20 -21.17
C TYR A 50 8.81 -6.60 -20.61
N GLY A 51 7.54 -7.02 -20.57
CA GLY A 51 7.16 -8.35 -20.09
C GLY A 51 7.07 -8.46 -18.57
N LYS A 52 7.25 -7.36 -17.82
CA LYS A 52 7.09 -7.34 -16.37
C LYS A 52 5.62 -7.44 -15.94
N GLY A 53 4.66 -7.17 -16.82
CA GLY A 53 3.24 -7.06 -16.56
C GLY A 53 2.84 -5.74 -15.89
N SER A 54 1.57 -5.35 -16.02
CA SER A 54 0.95 -4.26 -15.25
C SER A 54 0.93 -4.59 -13.75
N LEU A 55 0.74 -3.59 -12.88
CA LEU A 55 0.63 -3.85 -11.43
C LEU A 55 -0.51 -4.82 -11.10
N LEU A 56 -1.67 -4.67 -11.74
CA LEU A 56 -2.79 -5.61 -11.56
C LEU A 56 -2.47 -7.02 -12.09
N GLY A 57 -1.73 -7.09 -13.20
CA GLY A 57 -1.24 -8.34 -13.79
C GLY A 57 -0.35 -9.15 -12.83
N LYS A 58 0.49 -8.46 -12.04
CA LYS A 58 1.40 -9.07 -11.06
C LYS A 58 0.69 -9.70 -9.85
N MET A 59 -0.52 -9.25 -9.52
CA MET A 59 -1.22 -9.72 -8.32
C MET A 59 -1.68 -11.18 -8.46
N PRO A 60 -1.52 -12.03 -7.43
CA PRO A 60 -1.99 -13.41 -7.47
C PRO A 60 -3.50 -13.50 -7.22
N GLY A 61 -4.06 -14.69 -7.47
CA GLY A 61 -5.44 -15.02 -7.13
C GLY A 61 -6.46 -14.74 -8.22
N ASP A 62 -7.72 -14.83 -7.85
CA ASP A 62 -8.85 -14.54 -8.73
C ASP A 62 -8.97 -13.03 -9.02
N PHE A 63 -9.98 -12.67 -9.85
CA PHE A 63 -10.20 -11.30 -10.26
C PHE A 63 -10.40 -10.34 -9.07
N TRP A 64 -11.18 -10.72 -8.06
CA TRP A 64 -11.41 -9.88 -6.88
C TRP A 64 -10.12 -9.75 -6.06
N GLN A 65 -9.41 -10.85 -5.84
CA GLN A 65 -8.15 -10.88 -5.10
C GLN A 65 -7.06 -10.03 -5.75
N LYS A 66 -7.01 -9.95 -7.09
CA LYS A 66 -6.08 -9.07 -7.80
C LYS A 66 -6.28 -7.60 -7.45
N PHE A 67 -7.53 -7.13 -7.44
CA PHE A 67 -7.85 -5.76 -7.01
C PHE A 67 -7.60 -5.55 -5.51
N ALA A 68 -7.98 -6.51 -4.66
CA ALA A 68 -7.74 -6.43 -3.23
C ALA A 68 -6.24 -6.29 -2.89
N ASN A 69 -5.39 -7.08 -3.54
CA ASN A 69 -3.93 -6.97 -3.40
C ASN A 69 -3.39 -5.60 -3.84
N LEU A 70 -3.91 -5.05 -4.94
CA LEU A 70 -3.49 -3.75 -5.43
C LEU A 70 -3.92 -2.61 -4.50
N ARG A 71 -5.15 -2.68 -3.94
CA ARG A 71 -5.60 -1.73 -2.91
C ARG A 71 -4.74 -1.83 -1.64
N ALA A 72 -4.42 -3.05 -1.18
CA ALA A 72 -3.56 -3.28 -0.03
C ALA A 72 -2.13 -2.74 -0.26
N LEU A 73 -1.56 -2.94 -1.45
CA LEU A 73 -0.27 -2.37 -1.85
C LEU A 73 -0.29 -0.84 -1.74
N PHE A 74 -1.30 -0.18 -2.30
CA PHE A 74 -1.40 1.27 -2.26
C PHE A 74 -1.65 1.81 -0.85
N GLY A 75 -2.50 1.14 -0.06
CA GLY A 75 -2.70 1.49 1.36
C GLY A 75 -1.38 1.42 2.15
N TYR A 76 -0.62 0.34 1.98
CA TYR A 76 0.71 0.19 2.56
C TYR A 76 1.68 1.26 2.08
N MET A 77 1.75 1.53 0.77
CA MET A 77 2.62 2.55 0.19
C MET A 77 2.33 3.94 0.75
N PHE A 78 1.06 4.31 0.92
CA PHE A 78 0.66 5.60 1.45
C PHE A 78 0.92 5.72 2.96
N GLY A 79 0.76 4.62 3.71
CA GLY A 79 1.11 4.55 5.13
C GLY A 79 2.62 4.59 5.40
N HIS A 80 3.44 3.94 4.56
CA HIS A 80 4.89 3.83 4.73
C HIS A 80 5.59 5.21 4.68
N PRO A 81 6.69 5.47 5.42
CA PRO A 81 7.44 6.73 5.30
C PRO A 81 8.02 6.97 3.91
N GLY A 82 8.06 8.23 3.48
CA GLY A 82 8.62 8.68 2.20
C GLY A 82 7.54 9.19 1.23
N LYS A 83 7.94 9.98 0.22
CA LYS A 83 6.98 10.59 -0.73
C LYS A 83 6.49 9.58 -1.77
N LYS A 84 5.37 9.86 -2.44
CA LYS A 84 4.65 8.88 -3.28
C LYS A 84 4.78 9.23 -4.76
N LEU A 85 5.01 8.23 -5.61
CA LEU A 85 4.93 8.34 -7.07
C LEU A 85 4.27 7.08 -7.62
N LEU A 86 3.17 7.28 -8.35
CA LEU A 86 2.41 6.24 -9.06
C LEU A 86 2.33 6.63 -10.54
N PHE A 87 2.56 5.67 -11.44
CA PHE A 87 2.51 5.92 -12.88
C PHE A 87 1.07 5.87 -13.41
N MET A 88 0.82 6.57 -14.53
CA MET A 88 -0.49 6.62 -15.14
C MET A 88 -0.95 5.23 -15.62
N GLY A 89 -2.22 4.92 -15.43
CA GLY A 89 -2.80 3.59 -15.73
C GLY A 89 -2.87 2.69 -14.50
N ASP A 90 -1.96 2.85 -13.54
CA ASP A 90 -1.93 2.06 -12.32
C ASP A 90 -3.09 2.44 -11.38
N GLU A 91 -3.55 3.70 -11.40
CA GLU A 91 -4.57 4.21 -10.50
C GLU A 91 -5.97 3.62 -10.75
N PHE A 92 -6.22 3.11 -11.95
CA PHE A 92 -7.48 2.41 -12.28
C PHE A 92 -7.25 0.94 -12.63
N GLY A 93 -6.03 0.42 -12.42
CA GLY A 93 -5.72 -1.00 -12.60
C GLY A 93 -5.79 -1.43 -14.07
N GLN A 94 -5.03 -0.78 -14.94
CA GLN A 94 -4.89 -1.22 -16.32
C GLN A 94 -4.37 -2.66 -16.39
N TRP A 95 -4.95 -3.47 -17.29
CA TRP A 95 -4.54 -4.86 -17.48
C TRP A 95 -3.27 -4.99 -18.30
N ASN A 96 -3.21 -4.28 -19.42
CA ASN A 96 -2.08 -4.34 -20.33
C ASN A 96 -0.89 -3.56 -19.77
N GLU A 97 0.31 -4.00 -20.13
CA GLU A 97 1.52 -3.19 -19.96
C GLU A 97 1.37 -1.84 -20.65
N TRP A 98 2.10 -0.85 -20.15
CA TRP A 98 2.13 0.45 -20.79
C TRP A 98 2.77 0.34 -22.17
N TYR A 99 2.08 0.85 -23.19
CA TYR A 99 2.59 0.94 -24.55
C TYR A 99 2.56 2.38 -25.02
N HIS A 100 3.74 2.94 -25.29
CA HIS A 100 3.90 4.37 -25.60
C HIS A 100 3.29 4.79 -26.94
N GLU A 101 3.03 3.85 -27.87
CA GLU A 101 2.37 4.16 -29.14
C GLU A 101 0.83 4.09 -29.07
N SER A 102 0.25 3.71 -27.93
CA SER A 102 -1.20 3.69 -27.72
C SER A 102 -1.62 4.53 -26.52
N SER A 103 -2.90 4.93 -26.50
CA SER A 103 -3.50 5.51 -25.30
C SER A 103 -3.61 4.48 -24.18
N LEU A 104 -3.78 4.96 -22.95
CA LEU A 104 -4.22 4.11 -21.84
C LEU A 104 -5.59 3.48 -22.11
N ASP A 105 -5.89 2.39 -21.43
CA ASP A 105 -7.13 1.62 -21.55
C ASP A 105 -8.31 2.29 -20.83
N TRP A 106 -8.63 3.54 -21.19
CA TRP A 106 -9.67 4.35 -20.53
C TRP A 106 -11.06 3.70 -20.51
N HIS A 107 -11.34 2.81 -21.45
CA HIS A 107 -12.60 2.06 -21.51
C HIS A 107 -12.83 1.18 -20.26
N LEU A 108 -11.77 0.82 -19.52
CA LEU A 108 -11.87 0.05 -18.29
C LEU A 108 -12.66 0.77 -17.19
N LEU A 109 -12.65 2.11 -17.18
CA LEU A 109 -13.44 2.92 -16.24
C LEU A 109 -14.96 2.80 -16.45
N GLN A 110 -15.42 2.07 -17.47
CA GLN A 110 -16.84 1.74 -17.60
C GLN A 110 -17.26 0.66 -16.59
N TYR A 111 -16.33 -0.15 -16.08
CA TYR A 111 -16.58 -1.25 -15.16
C TYR A 111 -16.33 -0.86 -13.70
N ALA A 112 -17.15 -1.40 -12.80
CA ALA A 112 -17.13 -1.05 -11.37
C ALA A 112 -15.77 -1.30 -10.67
N PRO A 113 -15.04 -2.41 -10.89
CA PRO A 113 -13.77 -2.67 -10.21
C PRO A 113 -12.69 -1.60 -10.46
N HIS A 114 -12.56 -1.16 -11.71
CA HIS A 114 -11.59 -0.12 -12.12
C HIS A 114 -11.96 1.25 -11.55
N LYS A 115 -13.25 1.59 -11.52
CA LYS A 115 -13.76 2.79 -10.83
C LYS A 115 -13.50 2.73 -9.33
N GLY A 116 -13.74 1.59 -8.68
CA GLY A 116 -13.49 1.40 -7.26
C GLY A 116 -12.02 1.57 -6.88
N LEU A 117 -11.10 1.09 -7.73
CA LEU A 117 -9.67 1.31 -7.52
C LEU A 117 -9.26 2.78 -7.73
N GLN A 118 -9.81 3.46 -8.74
CA GLN A 118 -9.57 4.89 -8.96
C GLN A 118 -10.10 5.72 -7.78
N GLU A 119 -11.27 5.35 -7.25
CA GLU A 119 -11.87 5.93 -6.06
C GLU A 119 -10.98 5.71 -4.81
N TRP A 120 -10.43 4.51 -4.65
CA TRP A 120 -9.46 4.19 -3.60
C TRP A 120 -8.23 5.11 -3.65
N VAL A 121 -7.64 5.28 -4.84
CA VAL A 121 -6.49 6.18 -5.02
C VAL A 121 -6.87 7.64 -4.76
N ARG A 122 -8.09 8.05 -5.11
CA ARG A 122 -8.60 9.40 -4.78
C ARG A 122 -8.68 9.62 -3.27
N GLU A 123 -9.29 8.69 -2.54
CA GLU A 123 -9.44 8.77 -1.09
C GLU A 123 -8.09 8.70 -0.37
N LEU A 124 -7.14 7.89 -0.86
CA LEU A 124 -5.77 7.88 -0.37
C LEU A 124 -5.08 9.24 -0.52
N ASN A 125 -5.22 9.90 -1.67
CA ASN A 125 -4.69 11.24 -1.88
C ASN A 125 -5.38 12.29 -1.01
N TYR A 126 -6.70 12.19 -0.83
CA TYR A 126 -7.44 13.07 0.07
C TYR A 126 -6.96 12.92 1.51
N LEU A 127 -6.85 11.68 2.01
CA LEU A 127 -6.33 11.39 3.33
C LEU A 127 -4.90 11.90 3.50
N TYR A 128 -4.00 11.58 2.56
CA TYR A 128 -2.60 12.00 2.59
C TYR A 128 -2.44 13.52 2.70
N LYS A 129 -3.30 14.31 2.04
CA LYS A 129 -3.23 15.78 2.11
C LYS A 129 -3.79 16.37 3.41
N ASN A 130 -4.73 15.69 4.04
CA ASN A 130 -5.43 16.20 5.23
C ASN A 130 -4.83 15.67 6.55
N GLU A 131 -4.10 14.56 6.49
CA GLU A 131 -3.52 13.92 7.67
C GLU A 131 -2.01 14.15 7.77
N LYS A 132 -1.65 15.12 8.62
CA LYS A 132 -0.26 15.54 8.86
C LYS A 132 0.71 14.42 9.20
N ALA A 133 0.23 13.43 9.96
CA ALA A 133 1.03 12.27 10.36
C ALA A 133 1.62 11.51 9.16
N LEU A 134 0.97 11.55 8.00
CA LEU A 134 1.41 10.82 6.82
C LEU A 134 2.56 11.49 6.04
N TYR A 135 2.85 12.78 6.29
CA TYR A 135 3.81 13.53 5.48
C TYR A 135 4.74 14.50 6.22
N GLU A 136 4.40 14.96 7.43
CA GLU A 136 5.21 15.98 8.14
C GLU A 136 6.58 15.44 8.55
N ILE A 137 6.64 14.20 9.03
CA ILE A 137 7.85 13.56 9.56
C ILE A 137 8.14 12.27 8.76
N ASP A 138 8.35 12.41 7.45
CA ASP A 138 8.68 11.26 6.58
C ASP A 138 10.14 10.82 6.67
N PHE A 139 11.04 11.74 7.03
CA PHE A 139 12.49 11.54 6.88
C PHE A 139 13.24 11.40 8.21
N ASP A 140 12.51 11.40 9.32
CA ASP A 140 13.07 11.23 10.65
C ASP A 140 12.39 10.06 11.38
N ARG A 141 13.20 9.29 12.12
CA ARG A 141 12.75 8.13 12.90
C ARG A 141 11.51 8.39 13.78
N PRO A 142 11.36 9.55 14.47
CA PRO A 142 10.19 9.80 15.33
C PRO A 142 8.85 9.78 14.60
N GLY A 143 8.81 9.96 13.28
CA GLY A 143 7.58 9.95 12.49
C GLY A 143 6.99 8.56 12.24
N PHE A 144 7.69 7.50 12.65
CA PHE A 144 7.31 6.11 12.45
C PHE A 144 7.60 5.26 13.69
N GLU A 145 6.69 4.34 14.02
CA GLU A 145 6.91 3.35 15.08
C GLU A 145 6.18 2.05 14.75
N TRP A 146 6.88 0.91 14.78
CA TRP A 146 6.21 -0.38 14.65
C TRP A 146 5.34 -0.68 15.88
N ILE A 147 4.13 -1.19 15.65
CA ILE A 147 3.32 -1.83 16.70
C ILE A 147 3.63 -3.32 16.70
N ASP A 148 3.46 -3.98 15.55
CA ASP A 148 3.85 -5.36 15.35
C ASP A 148 4.27 -5.59 13.89
N PHE A 149 5.42 -6.24 13.74
CA PHE A 149 5.98 -6.67 12.45
C PHE A 149 6.46 -8.14 12.51
N GLN A 150 6.07 -8.87 13.56
CA GLN A 150 6.49 -10.25 13.82
C GLN A 150 5.40 -11.27 13.51
N ASP A 151 4.17 -10.86 13.20
CA ASP A 151 3.10 -11.76 12.75
C ASP A 151 3.28 -12.18 11.28
N TRP A 152 4.43 -12.79 10.99
CA TRP A 152 4.80 -13.29 9.67
C TRP A 152 3.91 -14.47 9.25
N GLU A 153 3.43 -15.29 10.20
CA GLU A 153 2.51 -16.40 9.93
C GLU A 153 1.19 -15.90 9.33
N SER A 154 0.66 -14.79 9.85
CA SER A 154 -0.55 -14.17 9.31
C SER A 154 -0.30 -13.18 8.20
N SER A 155 0.97 -12.83 7.94
CA SER A 155 1.36 -11.75 7.04
C SER A 155 0.65 -10.44 7.36
N VAL A 156 0.59 -10.11 8.65
CA VAL A 156 0.04 -8.87 9.17
C VAL A 156 1.18 -7.99 9.65
N ILE A 157 1.12 -6.71 9.31
CA ILE A 157 1.98 -5.68 9.91
C ILE A 157 1.13 -4.54 10.42
N SER A 158 1.58 -3.89 11.48
CA SER A 158 0.95 -2.70 12.02
C SER A 158 1.99 -1.71 12.54
N PHE A 159 1.76 -0.44 12.27
CA PHE A 159 2.67 0.64 12.65
C PHE A 159 1.95 1.96 12.77
N ILE A 160 2.62 2.91 13.38
CA ILE A 160 2.13 4.24 13.64
C ILE A 160 2.90 5.26 12.82
N ARG A 161 2.16 6.21 12.29
CA ARG A 161 2.66 7.46 11.73
C ARG A 161 2.37 8.60 12.69
N LYS A 162 3.34 9.50 12.89
CA LYS A 162 3.25 10.63 13.81
C LYS A 162 3.52 11.95 13.09
N GLY A 163 2.69 12.96 13.37
CA GLY A 163 2.93 14.35 12.96
C GLY A 163 3.73 15.11 14.01
N ASN A 164 3.90 16.42 13.80
CA ASN A 164 4.57 17.29 14.78
C ASN A 164 3.76 17.47 16.07
N SER A 165 2.44 17.33 16.02
CA SER A 165 1.57 17.37 17.20
C SER A 165 1.40 15.98 17.80
N THR A 166 1.33 15.90 19.13
CA THR A 166 1.04 14.66 19.88
C THR A 166 -0.38 14.13 19.63
N SER A 167 -1.28 14.95 19.07
CA SER A 167 -2.60 14.52 18.63
C SER A 167 -2.58 13.71 17.33
N ASP A 168 -1.59 13.97 16.48
CA ASP A 168 -1.58 13.56 15.07
C ASP A 168 -0.91 12.19 14.95
N ILE A 169 -1.70 11.16 15.23
CA ILE A 169 -1.25 9.77 15.24
C ILE A 169 -2.20 8.96 14.37
N ILE A 170 -1.64 8.25 13.40
CA ILE A 170 -2.38 7.30 12.55
C ILE A 170 -1.81 5.91 12.78
N LEU A 171 -2.71 4.96 13.09
CA LEU A 171 -2.41 3.54 13.08
C LEU A 171 -2.69 2.99 11.68
N VAL A 172 -1.69 2.36 11.09
CA VAL A 172 -1.80 1.63 9.82
C VAL A 172 -1.72 0.15 10.12
N VAL A 173 -2.65 -0.61 9.55
CA VAL A 173 -2.71 -2.07 9.68
C VAL A 173 -2.86 -2.65 8.28
N SER A 174 -1.99 -3.58 7.91
CA SER A 174 -2.03 -4.23 6.61
C SER A 174 -2.09 -5.74 6.81
N ASN A 175 -3.15 -6.38 6.30
CA ASN A 175 -3.27 -7.83 6.18
C ASN A 175 -3.01 -8.23 4.72
N PHE A 176 -1.94 -8.99 4.49
CA PHE A 176 -1.55 -9.43 3.15
C PHE A 176 -1.99 -10.86 2.84
N THR A 177 -3.07 -11.35 3.46
CA THR A 177 -3.72 -12.61 3.08
C THR A 177 -5.23 -12.40 2.89
N PRO A 178 -5.91 -13.22 2.09
CA PRO A 178 -7.37 -13.15 1.97
C PRO A 178 -8.10 -13.68 3.23
N VAL A 179 -7.36 -14.11 4.26
CA VAL A 179 -7.96 -14.65 5.48
C VAL A 179 -8.35 -13.50 6.40
N GLN A 180 -9.65 -13.33 6.61
CA GLN A 180 -10.20 -12.38 7.57
C GLN A 180 -9.78 -12.73 9.00
N ARG A 181 -9.41 -11.72 9.78
CA ARG A 181 -8.95 -11.87 11.17
C ARG A 181 -9.94 -11.20 12.11
N ASN A 182 -10.89 -11.98 12.61
CA ASN A 182 -11.82 -11.53 13.64
C ASN A 182 -11.11 -11.45 14.99
N ASP A 183 -11.51 -10.48 15.82
CA ASP A 183 -10.98 -10.28 17.18
C ASP A 183 -9.45 -10.15 17.24
N TYR A 184 -8.85 -9.57 16.19
CA TYR A 184 -7.40 -9.35 16.12
C TYR A 184 -6.99 -8.18 17.03
N ASN A 185 -6.21 -8.48 18.07
CA ASN A 185 -5.79 -7.48 19.05
C ASN A 185 -4.58 -6.68 18.55
N LEU A 186 -4.66 -5.35 18.65
CA LEU A 186 -3.59 -4.44 18.25
C LEU A 186 -3.14 -3.59 19.45
N GLY A 187 -1.83 -3.44 19.59
CA GLY A 187 -1.25 -2.49 20.53
C GLY A 187 -1.48 -1.04 20.07
N VAL A 188 -1.87 -0.15 20.97
CA VAL A 188 -2.01 1.28 20.70
C VAL A 188 -1.35 2.11 21.80
N PRO A 189 -0.72 3.25 21.47
CA PRO A 189 0.07 4.05 22.43
C PRO A 189 -0.81 4.85 23.39
N ARG A 190 -2.10 4.99 23.10
CA ARG A 190 -3.08 5.67 23.94
C ARG A 190 -4.42 4.97 23.91
N GLY A 191 -5.09 4.97 25.05
CA GLY A 191 -6.48 4.51 25.15
C GLY A 191 -7.47 5.47 24.48
N GLY A 192 -8.75 5.13 24.55
CA GLY A 192 -9.83 5.89 23.93
C GLY A 192 -10.30 5.28 22.61
N PHE A 193 -11.14 6.02 21.90
CA PHE A 193 -11.73 5.58 20.64
C PHE A 193 -10.78 5.87 19.47
N TRP A 194 -10.41 4.82 18.74
CA TRP A 194 -9.67 4.90 17.48
C TRP A 194 -10.67 4.82 16.33
N LYS A 195 -10.85 5.93 15.62
CA LYS A 195 -11.78 6.00 14.49
C LYS A 195 -11.14 5.34 13.27
N GLU A 196 -11.87 4.43 12.62
CA GLU A 196 -11.53 3.99 11.27
C GLU A 196 -11.75 5.15 10.30
N ILE A 197 -10.65 5.65 9.71
CA ILE A 197 -10.69 6.79 8.77
C ILE A 197 -10.63 6.35 7.31
N LEU A 198 -10.12 5.14 7.04
CA LEU A 198 -10.02 4.58 5.71
C LEU A 198 -9.86 3.05 5.78
N ASN A 199 -10.61 2.32 4.94
CA ASN A 199 -10.56 0.86 4.84
C ASN A 199 -10.56 0.46 3.36
N SER A 200 -9.52 -0.27 2.93
CA SER A 200 -9.36 -0.70 1.54
C SER A 200 -10.39 -1.76 1.10
N ASP A 201 -11.08 -2.38 2.05
CA ASP A 201 -12.09 -3.43 1.82
C ASP A 201 -13.53 -2.90 1.93
N ASP A 202 -13.72 -1.58 1.92
CA ASP A 202 -15.04 -0.96 1.82
C ASP A 202 -15.67 -1.27 0.44
N GLU A 203 -16.97 -1.58 0.42
CA GLU A 203 -17.74 -1.90 -0.79
C GLU A 203 -17.59 -0.83 -1.89
N ARG A 204 -17.41 0.44 -1.50
CA ARG A 204 -17.20 1.57 -2.44
C ARG A 204 -15.95 1.41 -3.31
N PHE A 205 -14.95 0.65 -2.83
CA PHE A 205 -13.71 0.35 -3.56
C PHE A 205 -13.71 -1.05 -4.19
N GLY A 206 -14.81 -1.81 -4.04
CA GLY A 206 -14.92 -3.21 -4.47
C GLY A 206 -14.24 -4.19 -3.52
N GLY A 207 -14.22 -3.89 -2.22
CA GLY A 207 -14.09 -4.90 -1.16
C GLY A 207 -15.23 -5.88 -1.20
#